data_AF-A0A5S9M2K2-F1
#
_entry.id   AF-A0A5S9M2K2-F1
#
_cell.length_a   1.000
_cell.length_b   1.000
_cell.length_c   1.000
_cell.angle_alpha   90.00
_cell.angle_beta   90.00
_cell.angle_gamma   90.00
#
_symmetry.space_group_name_H-M   'P 1'
#
loop_
_entity.id
_entity.type
_entity.pdbx_description
1 polymer ?
#
loop_
_entity_poly.entity_id
_entity_poly.type
_entity_poly.pdbx_seq_one_letter_code
_entity_poly.pdbx_strand_id
1 'polypeptide(L)'
;MTSATKSNGIVHTMPFWDEVFQDVAKDYPEVTADSQHIDALSAFFVTRPEKFDVIVASNLFGDILTDLGAAIMGSIGVAPAANINVNGKYPSMFEPVHGSAPDIAGKGIANPIGQIWTAKLMLDHFGEEELGTHLLEIIESVTADGFLTADIGGAYQTQEITNEIITRLKK
;
A
#
# COMPACT_ATOMS: atom_id res chain seq x y z
N MET A 1 -0.29 -11.66 -11.91
CA MET A 1 -0.74 -11.82 -10.51
C MET A 1 0.12 -12.87 -9.86
N THR A 2 0.76 -12.54 -8.73
CA THR A 2 1.64 -13.44 -7.99
C THR A 2 1.02 -13.83 -6.65
N SER A 3 1.01 -15.12 -6.32
CA SER A 3 0.50 -15.66 -5.06
C SER A 3 1.65 -15.94 -4.08
N ALA A 4 1.61 -15.33 -2.91
CA ALA A 4 2.59 -15.54 -1.85
C ALA A 4 2.25 -16.80 -1.04
N THR A 5 3.15 -17.79 -1.04
CA THR A 5 2.92 -19.09 -0.39
C THR A 5 4.11 -19.54 0.46
N LYS A 6 3.92 -20.58 1.29
CA LYS A 6 5.03 -21.32 1.93
C LYS A 6 4.71 -22.81 2.03
N SER A 7 4.16 -23.37 0.95
CA SER A 7 3.67 -24.75 0.90
C SER A 7 4.72 -25.83 1.14
N ASN A 8 6.01 -25.51 1.01
CA ASN A 8 7.10 -26.41 1.36
C ASN A 8 7.36 -26.54 2.87
N GLY A 9 7.00 -25.52 3.68
CA GLY A 9 7.20 -25.52 5.13
C GLY A 9 5.90 -25.62 5.93
N ILE A 10 4.81 -25.03 5.41
CA ILE A 10 3.48 -25.04 6.03
C ILE A 10 2.60 -26.02 5.25
N VAL A 11 2.72 -27.30 5.60
CA VAL A 11 2.31 -28.44 4.74
C VAL A 11 0.79 -28.69 4.60
N HIS A 12 -0.05 -27.91 5.27
CA HIS A 12 -1.52 -28.06 5.18
C HIS A 12 -2.20 -26.81 4.63
N THR A 13 -2.04 -25.67 5.31
CA THR A 13 -2.77 -24.45 4.94
C THR A 13 -2.25 -23.79 3.67
N MET A 14 -0.94 -23.87 3.39
CA MET A 14 -0.38 -23.26 2.18
C MET A 14 -0.58 -24.12 0.92
N PRO A 15 -0.53 -25.47 0.95
CA PRO A 15 -1.00 -26.26 -0.18
C PRO A 15 -2.48 -26.04 -0.49
N PHE A 16 -3.32 -25.88 0.54
CA PHE A 16 -4.73 -25.53 0.34
C PHE A 16 -4.89 -24.14 -0.31
N TRP A 17 -4.10 -23.14 0.14
CA TRP A 17 -4.04 -21.83 -0.51
C TRP A 17 -3.64 -21.93 -1.99
N ASP A 18 -2.60 -22.73 -2.30
CA ASP A 18 -2.13 -22.95 -3.66
C ASP A 18 -3.22 -23.61 -4.54
N GLU A 19 -3.95 -24.60 -4.00
CA GLU A 19 -5.07 -25.26 -4.69
C GLU A 19 -6.18 -24.26 -5.03
N VAL A 20 -6.62 -23.46 -4.05
CA VAL A 20 -7.67 -22.45 -4.23
C VAL A 20 -7.23 -21.39 -5.24
N PHE A 21 -5.98 -20.90 -5.16
CA PHE A 21 -5.47 -19.92 -6.11
C PHE A 21 -5.44 -20.47 -7.54
N GLN A 22 -4.97 -21.72 -7.72
CA GLN A 22 -4.96 -22.37 -9.03
C GLN A 22 -6.37 -22.61 -9.58
N ASP A 23 -7.35 -22.90 -8.72
CA ASP A 23 -8.73 -23.09 -9.14
C ASP A 23 -9.35 -21.77 -9.63
N VAL A 24 -9.21 -20.70 -8.85
CA VAL A 24 -9.70 -19.36 -9.23
C VAL A 24 -8.99 -18.84 -10.49
N ALA A 25 -7.70 -19.12 -10.66
CA ALA A 25 -6.95 -18.68 -11.84
C ALA A 25 -7.49 -19.25 -13.16
N LYS A 26 -8.20 -20.38 -13.14
CA LYS A 26 -8.83 -20.97 -14.34
C LYS A 26 -9.93 -20.07 -14.91
N ASP A 27 -10.57 -19.27 -14.07
CA ASP A 27 -11.65 -18.37 -14.46
C ASP A 27 -11.12 -17.09 -15.15
N TYR A 28 -9.80 -16.83 -15.09
CA TYR A 28 -9.13 -15.64 -15.62
C TYR A 28 -7.93 -15.99 -16.51
N PRO A 29 -8.12 -16.71 -17.64
CA PRO A 29 -7.02 -17.18 -18.50
C PRO A 29 -6.17 -16.08 -19.13
N GLU A 30 -6.69 -14.84 -19.18
CA GLU A 30 -5.98 -13.65 -19.65
C GLU A 30 -4.97 -13.10 -18.63
N VAL A 31 -5.06 -13.49 -17.36
CA VAL A 31 -4.17 -13.04 -16.29
C VAL A 31 -3.05 -14.06 -16.11
N THR A 32 -1.80 -13.64 -16.38
CA THR A 32 -0.62 -14.46 -16.04
C THR A 32 -0.56 -14.65 -14.52
N ALA A 33 -0.68 -15.90 -14.07
CA ALA A 33 -0.68 -16.28 -12.66
C ALA A 33 0.55 -17.13 -12.29
N ASP A 34 1.23 -16.77 -11.20
CA ASP A 34 2.36 -17.53 -10.65
C ASP A 34 2.31 -17.59 -9.12
N SER A 35 2.91 -18.61 -8.51
CA SER A 35 3.05 -18.72 -7.05
C SER A 35 4.53 -18.68 -6.66
N GLN A 36 4.87 -17.90 -5.63
CA GLN A 36 6.23 -17.78 -5.12
C GLN A 36 6.28 -18.00 -3.62
N HIS A 37 7.33 -18.69 -3.17
CA HIS A 37 7.55 -18.83 -1.74
C HIS A 37 7.89 -17.48 -1.10
N ILE A 38 7.29 -17.19 0.05
CA ILE A 38 7.36 -15.87 0.71
C ILE A 38 8.81 -15.41 0.98
N ASP A 39 9.74 -16.32 1.24
CA ASP A 39 11.17 -16.00 1.39
C ASP A 39 11.81 -15.52 0.08
N ALA A 40 11.57 -16.22 -1.03
CA ALA A 40 12.05 -15.80 -2.34
C ALA A 40 11.35 -14.52 -2.82
N LEU A 41 10.04 -14.41 -2.58
CA LEU A 41 9.25 -13.23 -2.91
C LEU A 41 9.77 -11.98 -2.19
N SER A 42 10.02 -12.06 -0.88
CA SER A 42 10.61 -10.96 -0.11
C SER A 42 12.00 -10.57 -0.60
N ALA A 43 12.83 -11.54 -0.99
CA ALA A 43 14.14 -11.25 -1.58
C ALA A 43 14.03 -10.55 -2.95
N PHE A 44 13.06 -10.95 -3.77
CA PHE A 44 12.80 -10.30 -5.06
C PHE A 44 12.13 -8.93 -4.91
N PHE A 45 11.35 -8.69 -3.87
CA PHE A 45 10.85 -7.36 -3.54
C PHE A 45 11.97 -6.34 -3.45
N VAL A 46 13.06 -6.70 -2.76
CA VAL A 46 14.21 -5.80 -2.60
C VAL A 46 15.05 -5.69 -3.87
N THR A 47 15.26 -6.82 -4.56
CA THR A 47 16.26 -6.90 -5.63
C THR A 47 15.71 -6.66 -7.03
N ARG A 48 14.40 -6.85 -7.22
CA ARG A 48 13.69 -6.84 -8.51
C ARG A 48 12.23 -6.38 -8.35
N PRO A 49 11.94 -5.26 -7.66
CA PRO A 49 10.57 -4.82 -7.40
C PRO A 49 9.75 -4.61 -8.68
N GLU A 50 10.41 -4.23 -9.79
CA GLU A 50 9.79 -3.98 -11.10
C GLU A 50 9.12 -5.21 -11.74
N LYS A 51 9.34 -6.40 -11.20
CA LYS A 51 8.72 -7.63 -11.69
C LYS A 51 7.29 -7.84 -11.21
N PHE A 52 6.86 -7.10 -10.18
CA PHE A 52 5.59 -7.32 -9.53
C PHE A 52 4.57 -6.25 -9.92
N ASP A 53 3.33 -6.69 -10.03
CA ASP A 53 2.17 -5.86 -10.33
C ASP A 53 1.12 -6.06 -9.23
N VAL A 54 0.38 -7.17 -9.28
CA VAL A 54 -0.57 -7.56 -8.22
C VAL A 54 -0.08 -8.78 -7.46
N ILE A 55 -0.07 -8.70 -6.13
CA ILE A 55 0.28 -9.79 -5.23
C ILE A 55 -0.90 -10.11 -4.32
N VAL A 56 -1.25 -11.39 -4.24
CA VAL A 56 -2.21 -11.90 -3.26
C VAL A 56 -1.47 -12.67 -2.18
N ALA A 57 -1.80 -12.39 -0.93
CA ALA A 57 -1.11 -12.96 0.22
C ALA A 57 -2.10 -13.27 1.36
N SER A 58 -1.74 -14.23 2.21
CA SER A 58 -2.44 -14.45 3.48
C SER A 58 -2.21 -13.27 4.44
N ASN A 59 -3.02 -13.17 5.51
CA ASN A 59 -2.96 -12.05 6.46
C ASN A 59 -1.52 -11.69 6.91
N LEU A 60 -0.76 -12.65 7.45
CA LEU A 60 0.61 -12.42 7.91
C LEU A 60 1.60 -12.13 6.78
N PHE A 61 1.45 -12.77 5.62
CA PHE A 61 2.35 -12.52 4.48
C PHE A 61 2.09 -11.15 3.86
N GLY A 62 0.82 -10.74 3.79
CA GLY A 62 0.42 -9.40 3.35
C GLY A 62 1.01 -8.33 4.25
N ASP A 63 0.82 -8.44 5.57
CA ASP A 63 1.36 -7.53 6.59
C ASP A 63 2.87 -7.26 6.41
N ILE A 64 3.67 -8.34 6.27
CA ILE A 64 5.11 -8.24 6.05
C ILE A 64 5.45 -7.61 4.69
N LEU A 65 4.75 -8.01 3.62
CA LEU A 65 5.04 -7.52 2.27
C LEU A 65 4.65 -6.06 2.08
N THR A 66 3.58 -5.60 2.71
CA THR A 66 3.15 -4.20 2.63
C THR A 66 4.15 -3.26 3.32
N ASP A 67 4.68 -3.66 4.47
CA ASP A 67 5.75 -2.91 5.15
C ASP A 67 7.05 -2.90 4.34
N LEU A 68 7.43 -4.05 3.77
CA LEU A 68 8.60 -4.14 2.89
C LEU A 68 8.45 -3.28 1.64
N GLY A 69 7.27 -3.32 1.00
CA GLY A 69 6.94 -2.48 -0.15
C GLY A 69 7.04 -1.00 0.18
N ALA A 70 6.51 -0.60 1.34
CA ALA A 70 6.59 0.79 1.78
C ALA A 70 8.02 1.24 2.10
N ALA A 71 8.84 0.35 2.70
CA ALA A 71 10.26 0.62 2.91
C ALA A 71 11.02 0.82 1.59
N ILE A 72 10.69 0.06 0.54
CA ILE A 72 11.27 0.23 -0.82
C ILE A 72 10.89 1.59 -1.42
N MET A 73 9.66 2.05 -1.19
CA MET A 73 9.21 3.40 -1.59
C MET A 73 9.87 4.53 -0.78
N GLY A 74 10.62 4.20 0.28
CA GLY A 74 11.40 5.13 1.09
C GLY A 74 10.89 5.25 2.53
N SER A 75 9.61 4.99 2.80
CA SER A 75 9.05 5.06 4.16
C SER A 75 7.70 4.36 4.27
N ILE A 76 7.44 3.72 5.42
CA ILE A 76 6.12 3.19 5.78
C ILE A 76 5.08 4.33 5.92
N GLY A 77 5.53 5.55 6.20
CA GLY A 77 4.69 6.74 6.36
C GLY A 77 3.97 7.21 5.08
N VAL A 78 4.35 6.72 3.89
CA VAL A 78 3.68 7.07 2.63
C VAL A 78 2.63 6.04 2.18
N ALA A 79 2.60 4.84 2.77
CA ALA A 79 1.80 3.75 2.23
C ALA A 79 0.30 3.85 2.60
N PRO A 80 -0.60 3.96 1.61
CA PRO A 80 -2.03 3.95 1.83
C PRO A 80 -2.57 2.51 1.95
N ALA A 81 -3.71 2.33 2.62
CA ALA A 81 -4.41 1.04 2.60
C ALA A 81 -5.94 1.17 2.67
N ALA A 82 -6.61 0.10 2.27
CA ALA A 82 -8.07 0.00 2.27
C ALA A 82 -8.52 -1.41 2.65
N ASN A 83 -9.37 -1.48 3.66
CA ASN A 83 -10.07 -2.67 4.13
C ASN A 83 -11.47 -2.70 3.51
N ILE A 84 -11.62 -3.39 2.38
CA ILE A 84 -12.82 -3.33 1.56
C ILE A 84 -13.85 -4.40 1.96
N ASN A 85 -15.08 -3.97 2.25
CA ASN A 85 -16.23 -4.87 2.36
C ASN A 85 -16.91 -5.01 0.98
N VAL A 86 -16.47 -6.00 0.20
CA VAL A 86 -16.86 -6.15 -1.22
C VAL A 86 -18.37 -6.25 -1.45
N ASN A 87 -19.14 -6.81 -0.50
CA ASN A 87 -20.60 -6.95 -0.64
C ASN A 87 -21.41 -5.73 -0.16
N GLY A 88 -20.76 -4.69 0.35
CA GLY A 88 -21.40 -3.45 0.81
C GLY A 88 -22.34 -3.60 1.99
N LYS A 89 -22.33 -4.74 2.69
CA LYS A 89 -23.18 -4.97 3.88
C LYS A 89 -22.73 -4.10 5.07
N TYR A 90 -21.44 -3.82 5.15
CA TYR A 90 -20.82 -2.99 6.19
C TYR A 90 -19.94 -1.93 5.53
N PRO A 91 -19.67 -0.80 6.21
CA PRO A 91 -18.75 0.18 5.68
C PRO A 91 -17.35 -0.42 5.51
N SER A 92 -16.69 -0.10 4.39
CA SER A 92 -15.25 -0.29 4.21
C SER A 92 -14.48 0.66 5.14
N MET A 93 -13.25 0.32 5.48
CA MET A 93 -12.39 1.13 6.35
C MET A 93 -11.11 1.51 5.61
N PHE A 94 -10.72 2.78 5.69
CA PHE A 94 -9.56 3.34 5.00
C PHE A 94 -8.61 3.89 6.05
N GLU A 95 -7.45 3.26 6.19
CA GLU A 95 -6.40 3.63 7.13
C GLU A 95 -5.02 3.44 6.47
N PRO A 96 -4.00 4.23 6.81
CA PRO A 96 -2.66 4.03 6.31
C PRO A 96 -2.06 2.72 6.84
N VAL A 97 -1.03 2.20 6.16
CA VAL A 97 -0.34 0.97 6.61
C VAL A 97 0.36 1.18 7.96
N HIS A 98 0.92 2.37 8.19
CA HIS A 98 1.69 2.64 9.40
C HIS A 98 0.84 2.59 10.67
N GLY A 99 1.46 2.16 11.77
CA GLY A 99 0.86 2.19 13.10
C GLY A 99 0.86 3.59 13.76
N SER A 100 0.69 3.62 15.08
CA SER A 100 0.56 4.85 15.87
C SER A 100 1.87 5.65 16.09
N ALA A 101 3.02 5.08 15.74
CA ALA A 101 4.36 5.66 15.89
C ALA A 101 4.57 6.45 17.22
N PRO A 102 4.48 5.79 18.39
CA PRO A 102 4.51 6.48 19.70
C PRO A 102 5.80 7.26 19.98
N ASP A 103 6.90 6.84 19.36
CA ASP A 103 8.22 7.45 19.47
C ASP A 103 8.30 8.84 18.82
N ILE A 104 7.41 9.15 17.87
CA ILE A 104 7.32 10.47 17.22
C ILE A 104 6.01 11.23 17.51
N ALA A 105 5.10 10.62 18.27
CA ALA A 105 3.84 11.25 18.65
C ALA A 105 4.06 12.61 19.33
N GLY A 106 3.33 13.64 18.88
CA GLY A 106 3.43 15.01 19.40
C GLY A 106 4.64 15.82 18.93
N LYS A 107 5.54 15.25 18.12
CA LYS A 107 6.72 15.96 17.60
C LYS A 107 6.48 16.74 16.31
N GLY A 108 5.33 16.56 15.65
CA GLY A 108 4.98 17.25 14.40
C GLY A 108 5.82 16.82 13.19
N ILE A 109 6.44 15.64 13.23
CA ILE A 109 7.32 15.12 12.17
C ILE A 109 6.76 13.89 11.45
N ALA A 110 5.54 13.47 11.78
CA ALA A 110 4.89 12.35 11.10
C ALA A 110 4.60 12.72 9.63
N ASN A 111 4.79 11.78 8.72
CA ASN A 111 4.49 11.97 7.32
C ASN A 111 2.97 11.92 7.10
N PRO A 112 2.31 13.00 6.63
CA PRO A 112 0.87 12.98 6.42
C PRO A 112 0.45 12.26 5.12
N ILE A 113 1.40 11.93 4.23
CA ILE A 113 1.11 11.45 2.88
C ILE A 113 0.33 10.14 2.90
N GLY A 114 0.72 9.15 3.71
CA GLY A 114 0.00 7.86 3.75
C GLY A 114 -1.47 8.01 4.14
N GLN A 115 -1.77 8.88 5.10
CA GLN A 115 -3.14 9.18 5.51
C GLN A 115 -3.94 9.94 4.44
N ILE A 116 -3.31 10.87 3.73
CA ILE A 116 -3.97 11.65 2.66
C ILE A 116 -4.17 10.76 1.41
N TRP A 117 -3.19 9.96 1.03
CA TRP A 117 -3.31 9.03 -0.08
C TRP A 117 -4.33 7.92 0.20
N THR A 118 -4.52 7.53 1.47
CA THR A 118 -5.64 6.68 1.89
C THR A 118 -7.00 7.31 1.56
N ALA A 119 -7.13 8.64 1.63
CA ALA A 119 -8.37 9.32 1.23
C ALA A 119 -8.63 9.21 -0.28
N LYS A 120 -7.61 9.11 -1.13
CA LYS A 120 -7.78 8.79 -2.56
C LYS A 120 -8.44 7.43 -2.73
N LEU A 121 -7.98 6.39 -2.03
CA LEU A 121 -8.59 5.05 -2.10
C LEU A 121 -10.05 5.07 -1.66
N MET A 122 -10.38 5.90 -0.68
CA MET A 122 -11.75 6.13 -0.25
C MET A 122 -12.60 6.84 -1.30
N LEU A 123 -12.07 7.88 -1.97
CA LEU A 123 -12.75 8.59 -3.05
C LEU A 123 -13.05 7.67 -4.22
N ASP A 124 -12.06 6.87 -4.65
CA ASP A 124 -12.25 5.86 -5.70
C ASP A 124 -13.36 4.87 -5.32
N HIS A 125 -13.39 4.41 -4.06
CA HIS A 125 -14.42 3.50 -3.57
C HIS A 125 -15.83 4.12 -3.62
N PHE A 126 -15.94 5.45 -3.50
CA PHE A 126 -17.20 6.17 -3.64
C PHE A 126 -17.53 6.58 -5.09
N GLY A 127 -16.70 6.21 -6.07
CA GLY A 127 -16.88 6.55 -7.48
C GLY A 127 -16.37 7.94 -7.86
N GLU A 128 -15.64 8.61 -6.97
CA GLU A 128 -15.08 9.94 -7.15
C GLU A 128 -13.62 9.87 -7.67
N GLU A 129 -13.38 9.03 -8.69
CA GLU A 129 -12.03 8.73 -9.21
C GLU A 129 -11.30 9.97 -9.75
N GLU A 130 -12.03 10.94 -10.30
CA GLU A 130 -11.45 12.22 -10.76
C GLU A 130 -10.87 13.01 -9.59
N LEU A 131 -11.60 13.06 -8.45
CA LEU A 131 -11.12 13.72 -7.24
C LEU A 131 -9.96 12.94 -6.61
N GLY A 132 -10.03 11.61 -6.62
CA GLY A 132 -8.95 10.74 -6.16
C GLY A 132 -7.67 10.96 -6.94
N THR A 133 -7.76 10.94 -8.27
CA THR A 133 -6.64 11.21 -9.18
C THR A 133 -6.05 12.60 -8.94
N HIS A 134 -6.89 13.63 -8.88
CA HIS A 134 -6.44 14.99 -8.64
C HIS A 134 -5.71 15.16 -7.30
N LEU A 135 -6.18 14.49 -6.24
CA LEU A 135 -5.51 14.49 -4.95
C LEU A 135 -4.11 13.84 -5.04
N LEU A 136 -3.98 12.72 -5.76
CA LEU A 136 -2.70 12.05 -5.95
C LEU A 136 -1.71 12.91 -6.76
N GLU A 137 -2.17 13.52 -7.85
CA GLU A 137 -1.35 14.45 -8.66
C GLU A 137 -0.80 15.62 -7.81
N ILE A 138 -1.60 16.13 -6.87
CA ILE A 138 -1.15 17.15 -5.94
C ILE A 138 -0.09 16.62 -4.98
N ILE A 139 -0.27 15.43 -4.40
CA ILE A 139 0.75 14.79 -3.54
C ILE A 139 2.06 14.62 -4.32
N GLU A 140 1.99 14.12 -5.55
CA GLU A 140 3.14 13.95 -6.44
C GLU A 140 3.82 15.28 -6.74
N SER A 141 3.05 16.33 -7.05
CA SER A 141 3.56 17.67 -7.31
C SER A 141 4.26 18.28 -6.08
N VAL A 142 3.67 18.13 -4.88
CA VAL A 142 4.25 18.61 -3.62
C VAL A 142 5.58 17.92 -3.33
N THR A 143 5.61 16.59 -3.46
CA THR A 143 6.83 15.81 -3.20
C THR A 143 7.91 16.05 -4.25
N ALA A 144 7.54 16.24 -5.52
CA ALA A 144 8.48 16.60 -6.60
C ALA A 144 9.16 17.97 -6.38
N ASP A 145 8.47 18.91 -5.73
CA ASP A 145 9.02 20.22 -5.35
C ASP A 145 9.87 20.18 -4.07
N GLY A 146 10.11 18.99 -3.50
CA GLY A 146 10.99 18.80 -2.34
C GLY A 146 10.32 19.03 -0.98
N PHE A 147 9.00 19.18 -0.92
CA PHE A 147 8.25 19.18 0.32
C PHE A 147 8.17 17.75 0.85
N LEU A 148 9.22 17.37 1.59
CA LEU A 148 9.43 16.04 2.12
C LEU A 148 9.61 16.10 3.65
N THR A 149 9.03 15.13 4.36
CA THR A 149 9.30 14.90 5.79
C THR A 149 10.61 14.13 5.99
N ALA A 150 11.11 14.09 7.22
CA ALA A 150 12.43 13.52 7.55
C ALA A 150 12.57 12.02 7.22
N ASP A 151 11.49 11.25 7.29
CA ASP A 151 11.45 9.82 6.97
C ASP A 151 11.76 9.51 5.50
N ILE A 152 11.54 10.47 4.60
CA ILE A 152 11.84 10.36 3.17
C ILE A 152 12.92 11.38 2.73
N GLY A 153 13.76 11.82 3.68
CA GLY A 153 14.97 12.61 3.39
C GLY A 153 14.78 14.14 3.33
N GLY A 154 13.62 14.65 3.72
CA GLY A 154 13.38 16.09 3.81
C GLY A 154 13.54 16.69 5.20
N ALA A 155 13.02 17.91 5.38
CA ALA A 155 13.12 18.67 6.64
C ALA A 155 11.80 19.33 7.05
N TYR A 156 10.74 19.16 6.27
CA TYR A 156 9.44 19.77 6.55
C TYR A 156 8.69 18.99 7.63
N GLN A 157 7.88 19.70 8.40
CA GLN A 157 7.00 19.16 9.42
C GLN A 157 5.65 18.73 8.82
N THR A 158 4.91 17.90 9.55
CA THR A 158 3.58 17.39 9.16
C THR A 158 2.66 18.50 8.67
N GLN A 159 2.60 19.60 9.42
CA GLN A 159 1.70 20.72 9.13
C GLN A 159 2.12 21.49 7.87
N GLU A 160 3.41 21.61 7.60
CA GLU A 160 3.93 22.33 6.44
C GLU A 160 3.57 21.59 5.15
N ILE A 161 3.79 20.27 5.11
CA ILE A 161 3.36 19.42 3.98
C ILE A 161 1.84 19.51 3.79
N THR A 162 1.08 19.38 4.87
CA THR A 162 -0.38 19.44 4.83
C THR A 162 -0.89 20.77 4.28
N ASN A 163 -0.31 21.88 4.73
CA ASN A 163 -0.69 23.22 4.26
C ASN A 163 -0.38 23.44 2.78
N GLU A 164 0.74 22.90 2.30
CA GLU A 164 1.12 23.00 0.89
C GLU A 164 0.14 22.22 -0.01
N ILE A 165 -0.22 20.99 0.39
CA ILE A 165 -1.27 20.19 -0.28
C ILE A 165 -2.59 20.96 -0.33
N ILE A 166 -3.04 21.52 0.80
CA ILE A 166 -4.27 22.33 0.86
C ILE A 166 -4.19 23.57 -0.04
N THR A 167 -3.01 24.18 -0.14
CA THR A 167 -2.81 25.37 -0.99
C THR A 167 -2.93 25.02 -2.46
N ARG A 168 -2.42 23.88 -2.89
CA ARG A 168 -2.54 23.40 -4.28
C ARG A 168 -3.95 22.92 -4.61
N LEU A 169 -4.65 22.27 -3.67
CA LEU A 169 -6.06 21.87 -3.83
C LEU A 169 -7.03 23.03 -4.07
N LYS A 170 -6.66 24.26 -3.67
CA LYS A 170 -7.51 25.45 -3.82
C LYS A 170 -7.29 26.22 -5.13
N LYS A 171 -6.27 25.86 -5.91
CA LYS A 171 -5.95 26.51 -7.18
C LYS A 171 -6.75 25.86 -8.30
#